data_AF-A0AAJ2TAW5-F1
#
_entry.id   AF-A0AAJ2TAW5-F1
#
_cell.length_a   1.000
_cell.length_b   1.000
_cell.length_c   1.000
_cell.angle_alpha   90.00
_cell.angle_beta   90.00
_cell.angle_gamma   90.00
#
_symmetry.space_group_name_H-M   'P 1'
#
loop_
_entity.id
_entity.type
_entity.pdbx_description
1 polymer ?
#
loop_
_entity_poly.entity_id
_entity_poly.type
_entity_poly.pdbx_seq_one_letter_code
_entity_poly.pdbx_strand_id
1 'polypeptide(L)'
;MNTEKDKNYREVRHPSVAPYYVIALSWIIFAMLCPMYKIGHFIVIILISAAEFVILRKLIPAKVERIPLPYEAPHSGVEDVDRMIETGAEYIRKFDKIGAELQKLDPALASKLADIRSTMSTLFEYVSKNPEKLPRVRRFMNYYLPTLEKLMNTYIELSNQKIKGENIKKTLTGIEGILDVIKPAFENQLNSLYEDQAIDISSDITVLETMLEKEGLSDAANKEPAP
;
A
#
# COMPACT_ATOMS: atom_id res chain seq x y z
N MET A 1 -14.90 3.40 3.72
CA MET A 1 -13.86 3.86 4.66
C MET A 1 -12.48 3.41 4.16
N ASN A 2 -12.03 3.94 3.02
CA ASN A 2 -10.81 3.47 2.30
C ASN A 2 -10.05 4.60 1.58
N THR A 3 -10.41 5.86 1.85
CA THR A 3 -10.04 7.03 1.04
C THR A 3 -8.57 7.45 1.13
N GLU A 4 -7.83 7.03 2.16
CA GLU A 4 -6.42 7.38 2.33
C GLU A 4 -5.47 6.37 1.67
N LYS A 5 -5.81 5.06 1.71
CA LYS A 5 -5.09 4.02 0.97
C LYS A 5 -5.17 4.24 -0.54
N ASP A 6 -6.32 4.70 -1.05
CA ASP A 6 -6.54 4.91 -2.48
C ASP A 6 -5.81 6.16 -3.04
N LYS A 7 -5.31 7.08 -2.18
CA LYS A 7 -4.52 8.25 -2.62
C LYS A 7 -3.09 7.90 -3.05
N ASN A 8 -2.54 6.76 -2.61
CA ASN A 8 -1.13 6.44 -2.78
C ASN A 8 -0.83 5.50 -3.96
N TYR A 9 -1.85 4.96 -4.65
CA TYR A 9 -1.67 3.98 -5.73
C TYR A 9 -2.50 4.31 -6.97
N ARG A 10 -1.92 4.08 -8.15
CA ARG A 10 -2.65 4.02 -9.41
C ARG A 10 -2.86 2.56 -9.79
N GLU A 11 -4.12 2.12 -9.87
CA GLU A 11 -4.45 0.81 -10.42
C GLU A 11 -4.31 0.85 -11.94
N VAL A 12 -3.24 0.27 -12.47
CA VAL A 12 -3.06 0.12 -13.92
C VAL A 12 -3.45 -1.31 -14.28
N ARG A 13 -4.57 -1.43 -15.00
CA ARG A 13 -5.03 -2.71 -15.54
C ARG A 13 -4.29 -2.99 -16.83
N HIS A 14 -3.36 -3.94 -16.80
CA HIS A 14 -2.79 -4.47 -18.03
C HIS A 14 -3.77 -5.48 -18.63
N PRO A 15 -4.33 -5.23 -19.84
CA PRO A 15 -5.14 -6.22 -20.51
C PRO A 15 -4.29 -7.47 -20.81
N SER A 16 -4.83 -8.66 -20.54
CA SER A 16 -4.14 -9.91 -20.87
C SER A 16 -3.99 -10.02 -22.39
N VAL A 17 -2.77 -10.24 -22.87
CA VAL A 17 -2.46 -10.47 -24.30
C VAL A 17 -2.68 -11.93 -24.71
N ALA A 18 -2.82 -12.85 -23.75
CA ALA A 18 -3.05 -14.28 -23.96
C ALA A 18 -4.25 -14.63 -24.89
N PRO A 19 -5.39 -13.90 -24.85
CA PRO A 19 -6.52 -14.17 -25.75
C PRO A 19 -6.17 -14.05 -27.23
N TYR A 20 -5.27 -13.13 -27.60
CA TYR A 20 -4.88 -12.92 -28.99
C TYR A 20 -4.04 -14.08 -29.55
N TYR A 21 -3.15 -14.65 -28.73
CA TYR A 21 -2.33 -15.80 -29.12
C TYR A 21 -3.16 -17.07 -29.33
N VAL A 22 -4.18 -17.29 -28.50
CA VAL A 22 -5.08 -18.45 -28.63
C VAL A 22 -5.93 -18.32 -29.90
N ILE A 23 -6.49 -17.15 -30.18
CA ILE A 23 -7.23 -16.90 -31.43
C ILE A 23 -6.34 -17.15 -32.65
N ALA A 24 -5.10 -16.64 -32.65
CA ALA A 24 -4.16 -16.86 -33.76
C ALA A 24 -3.84 -18.34 -33.98
N LEU A 25 -3.65 -19.12 -32.91
CA LEU A 25 -3.42 -20.55 -32.98
C LEU A 25 -4.64 -21.31 -33.53
N SER A 26 -5.84 -20.95 -33.08
CA SER A 26 -7.10 -21.53 -33.55
C SER A 26 -7.30 -21.31 -35.06
N TRP A 27 -6.90 -20.15 -35.60
CA TRP A 27 -6.91 -19.87 -37.04
C TRP A 27 -5.97 -20.76 -37.84
N ILE A 28 -4.74 -20.99 -37.34
CA ILE A 28 -3.75 -21.85 -37.99
C ILE A 28 -4.22 -23.30 -38.01
N ILE A 29 -4.74 -23.80 -36.89
CA ILE A 29 -5.25 -25.17 -36.77
C ILE A 29 -6.44 -25.39 -37.71
N PHE A 30 -7.37 -24.43 -37.76
CA PHE A 30 -8.54 -24.53 -38.62
C PHE A 30 -8.19 -24.47 -40.11
N ALA A 31 -7.23 -23.63 -40.52
CA ALA A 31 -6.76 -23.54 -41.90
C ALA A 31 -6.06 -24.82 -42.38
N MET A 32 -5.41 -25.56 -41.48
CA MET A 32 -4.76 -26.84 -41.79
C MET A 32 -5.77 -28.01 -41.91
N LEU A 33 -6.84 -27.99 -41.11
CA LEU A 33 -7.83 -29.08 -41.05
C LEU A 33 -9.01 -28.89 -42.01
N CYS A 34 -9.36 -27.65 -42.37
CA CYS A 34 -10.58 -27.36 -43.11
C CYS A 34 -10.31 -26.67 -44.45
N PRO A 35 -10.97 -27.09 -45.55
CA PRO A 35 -10.86 -26.43 -46.85
C PRO A 35 -11.36 -24.97 -46.84
N MET A 36 -10.44 -24.00 -46.88
CA MET A 36 -10.72 -22.55 -46.76
C MET A 36 -11.44 -21.89 -47.96
N TYR A 37 -11.95 -22.65 -48.93
CA TYR A 37 -12.55 -22.09 -50.16
C TYR A 37 -14.05 -21.79 -50.06
N LYS A 38 -14.71 -22.06 -48.93
CA LYS A 38 -16.15 -21.74 -48.74
C LYS A 38 -16.35 -20.65 -47.69
N ILE A 39 -17.10 -19.62 -48.07
CA ILE A 39 -17.44 -18.45 -47.22
C ILE A 39 -18.06 -18.86 -45.88
N GLY A 40 -18.83 -19.96 -45.84
CA GLY A 40 -19.46 -20.46 -44.61
C GLY A 40 -18.49 -20.87 -43.50
N HIS A 41 -17.28 -21.34 -43.83
CA HIS A 41 -16.29 -21.74 -42.83
C HIS A 41 -15.68 -20.54 -42.09
N PHE A 42 -15.62 -19.38 -42.74
CA PHE A 42 -15.19 -18.14 -42.10
C PHE A 42 -16.16 -17.68 -41.01
N ILE A 43 -17.47 -17.89 -41.21
CA ILE A 43 -18.48 -17.56 -40.20
C ILE A 43 -18.31 -18.44 -38.97
N VAL A 44 -18.08 -19.75 -39.18
CA VAL A 44 -17.88 -20.71 -38.08
C VAL A 44 -16.66 -20.37 -37.24
N ILE A 45 -15.51 -20.06 -37.86
CA ILE A 45 -14.28 -19.74 -37.11
C ILE A 45 -14.37 -18.40 -36.37
N ILE A 46 -15.07 -17.41 -36.93
CA ILE A 46 -15.34 -16.13 -36.25
C ILE A 46 -16.17 -16.37 -34.98
N LEU A 47 -17.20 -17.22 -35.05
CA LEU A 47 -18.03 -17.55 -33.90
C LEU A 47 -17.25 -18.32 -32.82
N ILE A 48 -16.40 -19.27 -33.21
CA ILE A 48 -15.53 -20.00 -32.28
C ILE A 48 -14.53 -19.06 -31.62
N SER A 49 -13.88 -18.17 -32.39
CA SER A 49 -12.93 -17.18 -31.87
C SER A 49 -13.58 -16.21 -30.89
N ALA A 50 -14.82 -15.78 -31.16
CA ALA A 50 -15.58 -14.93 -30.26
C ALA A 50 -15.92 -15.65 -28.95
N ALA A 51 -16.30 -16.93 -29.01
CA ALA A 51 -16.57 -17.74 -27.83
C ALA A 51 -15.29 -17.96 -26.99
N GLU A 52 -14.17 -18.31 -27.62
CA GLU A 52 -12.86 -18.45 -26.98
C GLU A 52 -12.44 -17.13 -26.30
N PHE A 53 -12.59 -16.00 -26.99
CA PHE A 53 -12.25 -14.69 -26.42
C PHE A 53 -13.05 -14.37 -25.15
N VAL A 54 -14.35 -14.64 -25.14
CA VAL A 54 -15.22 -14.41 -23.97
C VAL A 54 -14.83 -15.34 -22.82
N ILE A 55 -14.54 -16.61 -23.11
CA ILE A 55 -14.12 -17.60 -22.12
C ILE A 55 -12.77 -17.21 -21.52
N LEU A 56 -11.79 -16.85 -22.34
CA LEU A 56 -10.46 -16.43 -21.87
C LEU A 56 -10.52 -15.13 -21.07
N ARG A 57 -11.38 -14.18 -21.46
CA ARG A 57 -11.59 -12.94 -20.70
C ARG A 57 -12.23 -13.19 -19.32
N LYS A 58 -13.05 -14.24 -19.18
CA LYS A 58 -13.64 -14.62 -17.90
C LYS A 58 -12.69 -15.44 -17.02
N LEU A 59 -11.89 -16.32 -17.61
CA LEU A 59 -11.01 -17.23 -16.87
C LEU A 59 -9.65 -16.61 -16.50
N ILE A 60 -9.16 -15.64 -17.30
CA ILE A 60 -7.88 -14.97 -17.06
C ILE A 60 -8.17 -13.56 -16.55
N PRO A 61 -8.23 -13.34 -15.23
CA PRO A 61 -8.44 -11.99 -14.69
C PRO A 61 -7.31 -11.06 -15.14
N ALA A 62 -7.66 -9.82 -15.47
CA ALA A 62 -6.66 -8.80 -15.78
C ALA A 62 -5.72 -8.64 -14.57
N LYS A 63 -4.40 -8.70 -14.82
CA LYS A 63 -3.42 -8.45 -13.77
C LYS A 63 -3.51 -6.98 -13.39
N VAL A 64 -4.08 -6.69 -12.22
CA VAL A 64 -4.13 -5.35 -11.65
C VAL A 64 -2.79 -5.10 -10.98
N GLU A 65 -1.97 -4.25 -11.59
CA GLU A 65 -0.72 -3.82 -11.00
C GLU A 65 -0.96 -2.47 -10.30
N ARG A 66 -0.79 -2.47 -8.96
CA ARG A 66 -0.91 -1.27 -8.14
C ARG A 66 0.43 -0.55 -8.17
N ILE A 67 0.57 0.40 -9.07
CA ILE A 67 1.79 1.20 -9.15
C ILE A 67 1.66 2.31 -8.10
N PRO A 68 2.58 2.40 -7.14
CA PRO A 68 2.60 3.53 -6.22
C PRO A 68 2.74 4.85 -6.98
N LEU A 69 1.93 5.85 -6.66
CA LEU A 69 2.11 7.20 -7.19
C LEU A 69 3.42 7.80 -6.64
N PRO A 70 4.13 8.64 -7.43
CA PRO A 70 5.28 9.39 -6.94
C PRO A 70 4.87 10.17 -5.69
N TYR A 71 5.55 9.94 -4.57
CA TYR A 71 5.25 10.65 -3.33
C TYR A 71 5.73 12.10 -3.41
N GLU A 72 4.80 13.03 -3.25
CA GLU A 72 5.05 14.45 -3.10
C GLU A 72 5.11 14.79 -1.61
N ALA A 73 6.24 15.38 -1.19
CA ALA A 73 6.48 15.75 0.19
C ALA A 73 5.55 16.92 0.60
N PRO A 74 4.80 16.81 1.71
CA PRO A 74 4.03 17.93 2.21
C PRO A 74 4.94 19.03 2.77
N HIS A 75 4.53 20.29 2.61
CA HIS A 75 5.24 21.44 3.15
C HIS A 75 4.52 21.98 4.39
N SER A 76 5.26 22.09 5.48
CA SER A 76 4.81 22.66 6.76
C SER A 76 5.10 24.16 6.89
N GLY A 77 6.07 24.68 6.13
CA GLY A 77 6.56 26.06 6.26
C GLY A 77 7.58 26.26 7.38
N VAL A 78 7.90 25.21 8.14
CA VAL A 78 8.99 25.20 9.15
C VAL A 78 10.18 24.45 8.57
N GLU A 79 11.31 25.14 8.38
CA GLU A 79 12.49 24.58 7.69
C GLU A 79 12.96 23.23 8.27
N ASP A 80 13.03 23.10 9.59
CA ASP A 80 13.45 21.88 10.26
C ASP A 80 12.53 20.69 9.99
N VAL A 81 11.23 20.97 9.89
CA VAL A 81 10.20 19.95 9.61
C VAL A 81 10.23 19.57 8.15
N ASP A 82 10.32 20.57 7.25
CA ASP A 82 10.35 20.35 5.81
C ASP A 82 11.59 19.55 5.37
N ARG A 83 12.77 19.85 5.95
CA ARG A 83 13.99 19.05 5.71
C ARG A 83 13.81 17.59 6.14
N MET A 84 13.15 17.37 7.28
CA MET A 84 12.89 16.02 7.75
C MET A 84 11.89 15.29 6.86
N ILE A 85 10.80 15.96 6.47
CA ILE A 85 9.79 15.39 5.59
C ILE A 85 10.40 15.03 4.23
N GLU A 86 11.28 15.86 3.66
CA GLU A 86 11.97 15.52 2.42
C GLU A 86 12.88 14.30 2.59
N THR A 87 13.61 14.20 3.71
CA THR A 87 14.38 13.00 4.04
C THR A 87 13.46 11.76 4.11
N GLY A 88 12.27 11.92 4.69
CA GLY A 88 11.24 10.88 4.74
C GLY A 88 10.71 10.50 3.36
N ALA A 89 10.53 11.48 2.49
CA ALA A 89 10.12 11.31 1.11
C ALA A 89 11.13 10.48 0.31
N GLU A 90 12.43 10.70 0.53
CA GLU A 90 13.49 9.88 -0.06
C GLU A 90 13.37 8.41 0.36
N TYR A 91 13.10 8.12 1.63
CA TYR A 91 12.87 6.76 2.11
C TYR A 91 11.62 6.13 1.50
N ILE A 92 10.53 6.89 1.35
CA ILE A 92 9.32 6.42 0.67
C ILE A 92 9.67 6.00 -0.78
N ARG A 93 10.39 6.85 -1.52
CA ARG A 93 10.83 6.55 -2.90
C ARG A 93 11.75 5.31 -2.95
N LYS A 94 12.60 5.11 -1.94
CA LYS A 94 13.44 3.90 -1.82
C LYS A 94 12.61 2.66 -1.56
N PHE A 95 11.64 2.72 -0.64
CA PHE A 95 10.75 1.60 -0.34
C PHE A 95 9.86 1.21 -1.53
N ASP A 96 9.59 2.13 -2.45
CA ASP A 96 8.88 1.81 -3.69
C ASP A 96 9.71 0.94 -4.63
N LYS A 97 11.00 1.30 -4.77
CA LYS A 97 11.93 0.52 -5.58
C LYS A 97 12.12 -0.87 -4.97
N ILE A 98 12.38 -0.93 -3.67
CA ILE A 98 12.50 -2.17 -2.91
C ILE A 98 11.21 -3.00 -3.03
N GLY A 99 10.04 -2.38 -2.85
CA GLY A 99 8.75 -3.04 -2.96
C GLY A 99 8.51 -3.64 -4.34
N ALA A 100 8.90 -2.95 -5.42
CA ALA A 100 8.81 -3.47 -6.78
C ALA A 100 9.74 -4.67 -7.04
N GLU A 101 10.90 -4.71 -6.40
CA GLU A 101 11.80 -5.87 -6.44
C GLU A 101 11.22 -7.04 -5.62
N LEU A 102 10.77 -6.77 -4.39
CA LEU A 102 10.11 -7.76 -3.53
C LEU A 102 8.86 -8.34 -4.19
N GLN A 103 8.08 -7.56 -4.94
CA GLN A 103 6.88 -8.05 -5.61
C GLN A 103 7.15 -9.25 -6.54
N LYS A 104 8.37 -9.38 -7.06
CA LYS A 104 8.81 -10.49 -7.91
C LYS A 104 9.33 -11.69 -7.10
N LEU A 105 9.81 -11.45 -5.89
CA LEU A 105 10.47 -12.44 -5.03
C LEU A 105 9.52 -13.00 -3.97
N ASP A 106 8.89 -12.11 -3.21
CA ASP A 106 7.90 -12.37 -2.17
C ASP A 106 6.80 -11.29 -2.20
N PRO A 107 5.64 -11.59 -2.83
CA PRO A 107 4.49 -10.70 -2.85
C PRO A 107 3.92 -10.35 -1.47
N ALA A 108 4.02 -11.25 -0.49
CA ALA A 108 3.50 -11.00 0.85
C ALA A 108 4.37 -9.98 1.58
N LEU A 109 5.69 -10.11 1.46
CA LEU A 109 6.64 -9.14 2.01
C LEU A 109 6.51 -7.76 1.37
N ALA A 110 6.35 -7.73 0.04
CA ALA A 110 6.07 -6.50 -0.70
C ALA A 110 4.80 -5.79 -0.18
N SER A 111 3.74 -6.55 0.10
CA SER A 111 2.51 -6.00 0.67
C SER A 111 2.72 -5.41 2.07
N LYS A 112 3.50 -6.07 2.93
CA LYS A 112 3.81 -5.55 4.28
C LYS A 112 4.61 -4.24 4.21
N LEU A 113 5.60 -4.17 3.32
CA LEU A 113 6.38 -2.95 3.10
C LEU A 113 5.52 -1.82 2.54
N ALA A 114 4.57 -2.13 1.65
CA ALA A 114 3.62 -1.17 1.11
C ALA A 114 2.72 -0.56 2.20
N ASP A 115 2.22 -1.38 3.13
CA ASP A 115 1.46 -0.89 4.29
C ASP A 115 2.31 0.06 5.16
N ILE A 116 3.56 -0.31 5.47
CA ILE A 116 4.48 0.54 6.24
C ILE A 116 4.71 1.88 5.52
N ARG A 117 4.96 1.85 4.21
CA ARG A 117 5.12 3.05 3.38
C ARG A 117 3.86 3.93 3.40
N SER A 118 2.67 3.34 3.39
CA SER A 118 1.42 4.09 3.54
C SER A 118 1.34 4.77 4.91
N THR A 119 1.64 4.06 6.00
CA THR A 119 1.64 4.63 7.36
C THR A 119 2.66 5.77 7.49
N MET A 120 3.83 5.65 6.84
CA MET A 120 4.81 6.73 6.79
C MET A 120 4.30 7.98 6.07
N SER A 121 3.59 7.80 4.95
CA SER A 121 2.98 8.90 4.20
C SER A 121 2.02 9.69 5.09
N THR A 122 1.12 8.99 5.79
CA THR A 122 0.19 9.58 6.76
C THR A 122 0.92 10.26 7.92
N LEU A 123 2.00 9.64 8.43
CA LEU A 123 2.82 10.22 9.50
C LEU A 123 3.43 11.57 9.09
N PHE A 124 4.00 11.67 7.89
CA PHE A 124 4.59 12.93 7.43
C PHE A 124 3.54 13.98 7.09
N GLU A 125 2.36 13.58 6.59
CA GLU A 125 1.23 14.50 6.41
C GLU A 125 0.72 15.03 7.76
N TYR A 126 0.73 14.19 8.81
CA TYR A 126 0.36 14.64 10.15
C TYR A 126 1.39 15.60 10.75
N VAL A 127 2.69 15.27 10.64
CA VAL A 127 3.77 16.13 11.15
C VAL A 127 3.87 17.44 10.37
N SER A 128 3.52 17.46 9.08
CA SER A 128 3.51 18.72 8.32
C SER A 128 2.46 19.69 8.85
N LYS A 129 1.32 19.18 9.33
CA LYS A 129 0.24 19.96 9.94
C LYS A 129 0.50 20.28 11.42
N ASN A 130 1.35 19.48 12.08
CA ASN A 130 1.69 19.59 13.50
C ASN A 130 3.23 19.63 13.69
N PRO A 131 3.91 20.72 13.25
CA PRO A 131 5.37 20.87 13.32
C PRO A 131 6.02 20.55 14.67
N GLU A 132 5.31 20.86 15.77
CA GLU A 132 5.75 20.66 17.15
C GLU A 132 5.92 19.19 17.53
N LYS A 133 5.34 18.26 16.75
CA LYS A 133 5.48 16.81 16.95
C LYS A 133 6.76 16.24 16.34
N LEU A 134 7.52 17.01 15.57
CA LEU A 134 8.77 16.59 14.92
C LEU A 134 9.74 15.85 15.87
N PRO A 135 10.01 16.30 17.11
CA PRO A 135 10.96 15.63 18.00
C PRO A 135 10.60 14.17 18.28
N ARG A 136 9.31 13.83 18.30
CA ARG A 136 8.82 12.46 18.53
C ARG A 136 9.10 11.54 17.34
N VAL A 137 9.14 12.10 16.12
CA VAL A 137 9.40 11.36 14.88
C VAL A 137 10.89 11.31 14.50
N ARG A 138 11.75 12.14 15.13
CA ARG A 138 13.20 12.17 14.87
C ARG A 138 13.90 10.83 15.05
N ARG A 139 13.63 10.12 16.16
CA ARG A 139 14.25 8.83 16.43
C ARG A 139 13.86 7.79 15.37
N PHE A 140 12.61 7.84 14.96
CA PHE A 140 12.09 6.96 13.96
C PHE A 140 12.79 7.12 12.61
N MET A 141 12.97 8.37 12.19
CA MET A 141 13.66 8.73 10.97
C MET A 141 15.13 8.30 10.99
N ASN A 142 15.83 8.59 12.08
CA ASN A 142 17.29 8.41 12.13
C ASN A 142 17.73 6.97 12.43
N TYR A 143 16.87 6.14 13.01
CA TYR A 143 17.24 4.79 13.45
C TYR A 143 16.43 3.67 12.80
N TYR A 144 15.11 3.85 12.66
CA TYR A 144 14.25 2.76 12.19
C TYR A 144 14.21 2.70 10.65
N LEU A 145 14.12 3.82 9.94
CA LEU A 145 14.10 3.82 8.47
C LEU A 145 15.39 3.27 7.82
N PRO A 146 16.60 3.70 8.22
CA PRO A 146 17.84 3.15 7.64
C PRO A 146 17.97 1.65 7.91
N THR A 147 17.51 1.20 9.08
CA THR A 147 17.55 -0.21 9.47
C THR A 147 16.59 -1.03 8.63
N LEU A 148 15.36 -0.54 8.43
CA LEU A 148 14.38 -1.20 7.57
C LEU A 148 14.88 -1.27 6.11
N GLU A 149 15.44 -0.19 5.56
CA GLU A 149 16.09 -0.18 4.24
C GLU A 149 17.16 -1.27 4.14
N LYS A 150 18.06 -1.34 5.12
CA LYS A 150 19.13 -2.33 5.15
C LYS A 150 18.59 -3.76 5.19
N LEU A 151 17.59 -4.04 6.02
CA LEU A 151 16.99 -5.37 6.14
C LEU A 151 16.34 -5.81 4.83
N MET A 152 15.61 -4.91 4.17
CA MET A 152 14.93 -5.25 2.91
C MET A 152 15.92 -5.48 1.77
N ASN A 153 16.96 -4.65 1.66
CA ASN A 153 18.04 -4.88 0.70
C ASN A 153 18.76 -6.21 0.96
N THR A 154 19.04 -6.52 2.23
CA THR A 154 19.64 -7.81 2.62
C THR A 154 18.74 -8.98 2.23
N TYR A 155 17.43 -8.86 2.43
CA TYR A 155 16.47 -9.89 2.01
C TYR A 155 16.53 -10.15 0.50
N ILE A 156 16.54 -9.08 -0.31
CA ILE A 156 16.63 -9.16 -1.78
C ILE A 156 17.94 -9.83 -2.19
N GLU A 157 19.08 -9.38 -1.64
CA GLU A 157 20.40 -9.93 -1.93
C GLU A 157 20.46 -11.43 -1.63
N LEU A 158 20.02 -11.84 -0.44
CA LEU A 158 20.00 -13.25 -0.01
C LEU A 158 19.02 -14.09 -0.83
N SER A 159 17.87 -13.52 -1.22
CA SER A 159 16.86 -14.20 -2.02
C SER A 159 17.33 -14.53 -3.43
N ASN A 160 18.20 -13.69 -3.99
CA ASN A 160 18.77 -13.83 -5.33
C ASN A 160 19.99 -14.76 -5.39
N GLN A 161 20.51 -15.22 -4.26
CA GLN A 161 21.64 -16.17 -4.26
C GLN A 161 21.23 -17.54 -4.82
N LYS A 162 22.09 -18.10 -5.68
CA LYS A 162 21.87 -19.41 -6.32
C LYS A 162 21.89 -20.58 -5.32
N ILE A 163 22.67 -20.47 -4.25
CA ILE A 163 22.82 -21.52 -3.23
C ILE A 163 22.16 -21.03 -1.94
N LYS A 164 21.03 -21.66 -1.57
CA LYS A 164 20.28 -21.33 -0.36
C LYS A 164 20.57 -22.35 0.74
N GLY A 165 21.65 -22.11 1.50
CA GLY A 165 21.97 -22.86 2.71
C GLY A 165 20.96 -22.64 3.84
N GLU A 166 20.98 -23.49 4.86
CA GLU A 166 20.05 -23.41 6.01
C GLU A 166 20.14 -22.06 6.74
N ASN A 167 21.35 -21.50 6.88
CA ASN A 167 21.56 -20.19 7.50
C ASN A 167 20.88 -19.05 6.72
N ILE A 168 20.92 -19.10 5.38
CA ILE A 168 20.27 -18.08 4.53
C ILE A 168 18.76 -18.14 4.73
N LYS A 169 18.17 -19.34 4.74
CA LYS A 169 16.74 -19.52 4.99
C LYS A 169 16.33 -18.97 6.35
N LYS A 170 17.08 -19.27 7.42
CA LYS A 170 16.84 -18.73 8.76
C LYS A 170 16.88 -17.20 8.78
N THR A 171 17.86 -16.59 8.11
CA THR A 171 17.95 -15.12 8.01
C THR A 171 16.77 -14.51 7.26
N LEU A 172 16.35 -15.10 6.13
CA LEU A 172 15.18 -14.65 5.37
C LEU A 172 13.92 -14.68 6.24
N THR A 173 13.66 -15.79 6.93
CA THR A 173 12.52 -15.92 7.85
C THR A 173 12.61 -14.95 9.03
N GLY A 174 13.81 -14.68 9.53
CA GLY A 174 14.03 -13.67 10.56
C GLY A 174 13.64 -12.26 10.10
N ILE A 175 14.01 -11.88 8.87
CA ILE A 175 13.65 -10.59 8.28
C ILE A 175 12.13 -10.50 8.03
N GLU A 176 11.51 -11.58 7.55
CA GLU A 176 10.06 -11.68 7.37
C GLU A 176 9.31 -11.42 8.69
N GLY A 177 9.77 -12.02 9.79
CA GLY A 177 9.19 -11.82 11.12
C GLY A 177 9.42 -10.43 11.70
N ILE A 178 10.55 -9.77 11.38
CA ILE A 178 10.81 -8.40 11.83
C ILE A 178 9.77 -7.42 11.24
N LEU A 179 9.35 -7.61 9.99
CA LEU A 179 8.32 -6.76 9.38
C LEU A 179 6.97 -6.87 10.08
N ASP A 180 6.62 -8.04 10.62
CA ASP A 180 5.40 -8.24 11.41
C ASP A 180 5.43 -7.48 12.74
N VAL A 181 6.61 -7.17 13.26
CA VAL A 181 6.80 -6.36 14.48
C VAL A 181 6.88 -4.87 14.15
N ILE A 182 7.53 -4.51 13.04
CA ILE A 182 7.72 -3.10 12.66
C ILE A 182 6.40 -2.43 12.28
N LYS A 183 5.54 -3.10 11.51
CA LYS A 183 4.25 -2.53 11.08
C LYS A 183 3.39 -2.02 12.25
N PRO A 184 3.06 -2.83 13.28
CA PRO A 184 2.27 -2.34 14.41
C PRO A 184 3.01 -1.29 15.23
N ALA A 185 4.34 -1.32 15.29
CA ALA A 185 5.11 -0.27 15.95
C ALA A 185 4.95 1.09 15.26
N PHE A 186 4.89 1.12 13.93
CA PHE A 186 4.62 2.34 13.15
C PHE A 186 3.20 2.85 13.36
N GLU A 187 2.21 1.96 13.36
CA GLU A 187 0.81 2.30 13.64
C GLU A 187 0.64 2.86 15.05
N ASN A 188 1.27 2.24 16.05
CA ASN A 188 1.26 2.73 17.42
C ASN A 188 1.97 4.09 17.57
N GLN A 189 3.09 4.29 16.86
CA GLN A 189 3.79 5.57 16.88
C GLN A 189 2.92 6.69 16.30
N LEU A 190 2.17 6.42 15.23
CA LEU A 190 1.21 7.35 14.66
C LEU A 190 0.05 7.62 15.63
N ASN A 191 -0.54 6.57 16.21
CA ASN A 191 -1.62 6.68 17.19
C ASN A 191 -1.22 7.52 18.40
N SER A 192 0.00 7.33 18.92
CA SER A 192 0.52 8.13 20.04
C SER A 192 0.60 9.63 19.74
N LEU A 193 0.81 10.02 18.47
CA LEU A 193 0.78 11.43 18.07
C LEU A 193 -0.64 12.00 18.09
N TYR A 194 -1.65 11.19 17.74
CA TYR A 194 -3.06 11.56 17.83
C TYR A 194 -3.58 11.58 19.28
N GLU A 195 -3.15 10.65 20.13
CA GLU A 195 -3.57 10.59 21.54
C GLU A 195 -3.14 11.85 22.31
N ASP A 196 -1.94 12.37 22.08
CA ASP A 196 -1.54 13.65 22.66
C ASP A 196 -2.52 14.78 22.29
N GLN A 197 -3.05 14.77 21.07
CA GLN A 197 -4.01 15.79 20.60
C GLN A 197 -5.39 15.58 21.24
N ALA A 198 -5.77 14.33 21.52
CA ALA A 198 -6.98 14.01 22.26
C ALA A 198 -6.89 14.41 23.75
N ILE A 199 -5.69 14.45 24.35
CA ILE A 199 -5.49 14.99 25.71
C ILE A 199 -5.78 16.50 25.75
N ASP A 200 -5.35 17.24 24.73
CA ASP A 200 -5.63 18.68 24.64
C ASP A 200 -7.15 18.93 24.43
N ILE A 201 -7.81 18.16 23.56
CA ILE A 201 -9.26 18.29 23.32
C ILE A 201 -10.11 17.79 24.51
N SER A 202 -9.73 16.71 25.19
CA SER A 202 -10.47 16.21 26.36
C SER A 202 -10.33 17.12 27.57
N SER A 203 -9.19 17.80 27.70
CA SER A 203 -9.02 18.89 28.66
C SER A 203 -9.95 20.06 28.33
N ASP A 204 -10.05 20.44 27.06
CA ASP A 204 -10.97 21.48 26.60
C ASP A 204 -12.45 21.07 26.78
N ILE A 205 -12.81 19.80 26.53
CA ILE A 205 -14.15 19.26 26.80
C ILE A 205 -14.45 19.26 28.29
N THR A 206 -13.53 18.83 29.14
CA THR A 206 -13.71 18.84 30.60
C THR A 206 -13.88 20.27 31.12
N VAL A 207 -13.15 21.22 30.56
CA VAL A 207 -13.30 22.65 30.87
C VAL A 207 -14.65 23.18 30.38
N LEU A 208 -15.08 22.83 29.16
CA LEU A 208 -16.39 23.20 28.61
C LEU A 208 -17.54 22.59 29.42
N GLU A 209 -17.45 21.32 29.82
CA GLU A 209 -18.40 20.65 30.71
C GLU A 209 -18.47 21.37 32.06
N THR A 210 -17.32 21.70 32.65
CA THR A 210 -17.25 22.46 33.92
C THR A 210 -17.83 23.88 33.78
N MET A 211 -17.70 24.51 32.62
CA MET A 211 -18.30 25.82 32.33
C MET A 211 -19.83 25.71 32.14
N LEU A 212 -20.30 24.71 31.41
CA LEU A 212 -21.73 24.43 31.19
C LEU A 212 -22.46 24.02 32.48
N GLU A 213 -21.79 23.27 33.36
CA GLU A 213 -22.28 22.94 34.71
C GLU A 213 -22.39 24.19 35.60
N LYS A 214 -21.40 25.09 35.54
CA LYS A 214 -21.43 26.36 36.29
C LYS A 214 -22.49 27.34 35.78
N GLU A 215 -22.83 27.27 34.50
CA GLU A 215 -23.91 28.05 33.88
C GLU A 215 -25.29 27.37 34.01
N GLY A 216 -25.36 26.16 34.59
CA GLY A 216 -26.61 25.43 34.85
C GLY A 216 -27.27 24.84 33.60
N LEU A 217 -26.51 24.61 32.53
CA LEU A 217 -27.02 24.18 31.22
C LEU A 217 -26.83 22.68 30.94
N SER A 218 -26.22 21.92 31.86
CA SER A 218 -25.84 20.51 31.68
C SER A 218 -27.00 19.51 31.87
N ASP A 219 -28.09 19.89 32.53
CA ASP A 219 -29.18 18.97 32.91
C ASP A 219 -30.24 18.73 31.81
N ALA A 220 -30.16 19.41 30.66
CA ALA A 220 -31.15 19.27 29.59
C ALA A 220 -30.92 18.06 28.67
N ALA A 221 -29.72 17.45 28.66
CA ALA A 221 -29.34 16.42 27.70
C ALA A 221 -29.48 14.97 28.21
N ASN A 222 -29.61 14.75 29.53
CA ASN A 222 -29.61 13.40 30.13
C ASN A 222 -30.99 12.90 30.62
N LYS A 223 -32.08 13.49 30.13
CA LYS A 223 -33.43 12.92 30.30
C LYS A 223 -34.05 12.56 28.96
N GLU A 224 -33.61 11.43 28.43
CA GLU A 224 -34.48 10.60 27.62
C GLU A 224 -35.26 9.68 28.58
N PRO A 225 -36.61 9.71 28.58
CA PRO A 225 -37.41 8.87 29.47
C PRO A 225 -37.48 7.45 28.91
N ALA A 226 -37.27 6.45 29.77
CA ALA A 226 -37.61 5.06 29.48
C ALA A 226 -38.56 4.53 30.57
N PRO A 227 -39.45 3.56 30.29
CA PRO A 227 -39.93 3.07 28.99
C PRO A 227 -41.31 3.66 28.59
#